data_AF-A0A951PJX8-F1
#
_entry.id   AF-A0A951PJX8-F1
#
_cell.length_a   1.000
_cell.length_b   1.000
_cell.length_c   1.000
_cell.angle_alpha   90.00
_cell.angle_beta   90.00
_cell.angle_gamma   90.00
#
_symmetry.space_group_name_H-M   'P 1'
#
loop_
_entity.id
_entity.type
_entity.pdbx_description
1 polymer ?
#
loop_
_entity_poly.entity_id
_entity_poly.type
_entity_poly.pdbx_seq_one_letter_code
_entity_poly.pdbx_strand_id
1 'polypeptide(L)'
;MKTRKAFLSDSKHRIHFVYIPKHTSWLNQIECWFSILMRRLLKRGNFTSTQDLKQKIINFIAYYNHTFAKPFQWKFEGFPDAG
;
A
#
# COMPACT_ATOMS: atom_id res chain seq x y z
N MET A 1 -27.94 6.05 15.73
CA MET A 1 -27.36 6.32 14.40
C MET A 1 -26.19 5.38 14.18
N LYS A 2 -26.19 4.53 13.13
CA LYS A 2 -25.02 3.69 12.82
C LYS A 2 -23.87 4.59 12.37
N THR A 3 -22.73 4.54 13.06
CA THR A 3 -21.56 5.32 12.68
C THR A 3 -20.85 4.66 11.51
N ARG A 4 -20.10 5.43 10.71
CA ARG A 4 -19.25 4.89 9.64
C ARG A 4 -18.30 3.81 10.18
N LYS A 5 -17.75 4.02 11.38
CA LYS A 5 -16.90 3.04 12.06
C LYS A 5 -17.66 1.74 12.32
N ALA A 6 -18.86 1.81 12.90
CA ALA A 6 -19.66 0.61 13.19
C ALA A 6 -20.00 -0.19 11.92
N PHE A 7 -20.24 0.48 10.79
CA PHE A 7 -20.43 -0.20 9.51
C PHE A 7 -19.13 -0.86 9.02
N LEU A 8 -18.00 -0.14 8.99
CA LEU A 8 -16.74 -0.69 8.47
C LEU A 8 -16.15 -1.82 9.33
N SER A 9 -16.55 -1.91 10.60
CA SER A 9 -16.11 -2.95 11.54
C SER A 9 -17.03 -4.19 11.58
N ASP A 10 -18.10 -4.25 10.78
CA ASP A 10 -18.98 -5.43 10.74
C ASP A 10 -18.27 -6.61 10.04
N SER A 11 -18.07 -7.71 10.78
CA SER A 11 -17.41 -8.93 10.30
C SER A 11 -18.25 -9.76 9.33
N LYS A 12 -19.51 -9.37 9.09
CA LYS A 12 -20.35 -9.98 8.05
C LYS A 12 -20.03 -9.46 6.65
N HIS A 13 -19.25 -8.38 6.54
CA HIS A 13 -18.87 -7.84 5.24
C HIS A 13 -17.82 -8.70 4.53
N ARG A 14 -17.93 -8.83 3.21
CA ARG A 14 -16.90 -9.53 2.41
C ARG A 14 -15.52 -8.89 2.50
N ILE A 15 -15.47 -7.58 2.76
CA ILE A 15 -14.23 -6.81 2.87
C ILE A 15 -14.05 -6.43 4.34
N HIS A 16 -12.94 -6.87 4.93
CA HIS A 16 -12.57 -6.55 6.30
C HIS A 16 -11.49 -5.47 6.31
N PHE A 17 -11.70 -4.42 7.10
CA PHE A 17 -10.69 -3.38 7.33
C PHE A 17 -9.81 -3.78 8.51
N VAL A 18 -8.52 -3.97 8.24
CA VAL A 18 -7.51 -4.18 9.29
C VAL A 18 -6.91 -2.82 9.66
N TYR A 19 -7.08 -2.43 10.92
CA TYR A 19 -6.53 -1.17 11.44
C TYR A 19 -5.21 -1.46 12.15
N ILE A 20 -4.13 -0.88 11.63
CA ILE A 20 -2.82 -0.87 12.28
C ILE A 20 -2.79 0.18 13.41
N PRO A 21 -1.96 0.00 14.45
CA PRO A 21 -1.80 1.00 15.51
C PRO A 21 -1.44 2.39 14.96
N LYS A 22 -1.75 3.43 15.73
CA LYS A 22 -1.38 4.79 15.34
C LYS A 22 0.14 4.89 15.15
N HIS A 23 0.57 5.68 14.16
CA HIS A 23 1.98 5.90 13.83
C HIS A 23 2.75 4.65 13.35
N THR A 24 2.06 3.60 12.90
CA THR A 24 2.70 2.38 12.36
C THR A 24 2.51 2.24 10.85
N SER A 25 2.52 3.34 10.08
CA SER A 25 2.38 3.28 8.61
C SER A 25 3.38 2.34 7.96
N TRP A 26 4.57 2.16 8.55
CA TRP A 26 5.59 1.20 8.12
C TRP A 26 5.14 -0.27 8.13
N LEU A 27 4.08 -0.61 8.89
CA LEU A 27 3.43 -1.93 8.83
C LEU A 27 2.58 -2.10 7.56
N ASN A 28 2.21 -1.02 6.86
CA ASN A 28 1.44 -1.18 5.64
C ASN A 28 2.36 -1.64 4.49
N GLN A 29 2.13 -2.86 3.98
CA GLN A 29 2.96 -3.45 2.90
C GLN A 29 3.01 -2.58 1.64
N ILE A 30 1.99 -1.74 1.40
CA ILE A 30 1.99 -0.85 0.25
C ILE A 30 3.15 0.14 0.28
N GLU A 31 3.67 0.49 1.46
CA GLU A 31 4.82 1.39 1.61
C GLU A 31 6.11 0.78 1.02
N CYS A 32 6.25 -0.54 1.07
CA CYS A 32 7.35 -1.25 0.39
C CYS A 32 7.27 -1.05 -1.12
N TRP A 33 6.06 -1.15 -1.69
CA TRP A 33 5.84 -0.92 -3.12
C TRP A 33 6.04 0.56 -3.50
N PHE A 34 5.55 1.52 -2.70
CA PHE A 34 5.80 2.94 -2.92
C PHE A 34 7.29 3.29 -2.89
N SER A 35 8.06 2.62 -2.02
CA SER A 35 9.52 2.76 -2.00
C SER A 35 10.17 2.31 -3.31
N ILE A 36 9.63 1.28 -3.97
CA ILE A 36 10.08 0.81 -5.29
C ILE A 36 9.69 1.82 -6.37
N LEU A 37 8.44 2.27 -6.40
CA LEU A 37 7.95 3.30 -7.33
C LEU A 37 8.81 4.56 -7.24
N MET A 38 9.08 5.02 -6.02
CA MET A 38 9.89 6.21 -5.78
C MET A 38 11.30 6.03 -6.34
N ARG A 39 11.98 4.92 -6.04
CA ARG A 39 13.36 4.69 -6.51
C ARG A 39 13.47 4.48 -8.02
N ARG A 40 12.51 3.78 -8.63
CA ARG A 40 12.61 3.33 -10.03
C ARG A 40 11.99 4.30 -11.04
N LEU A 41 10.96 5.04 -10.65
CA LEU A 41 10.25 5.95 -11.55
C LEU A 41 10.39 7.41 -11.14
N LEU A 42 10.12 7.74 -9.88
CA LEU A 42 9.93 9.15 -9.48
C LEU A 42 11.23 9.90 -9.21
N LYS A 43 12.19 9.30 -8.49
CA LYS A 43 13.43 9.96 -8.02
C LYS A 43 14.30 10.53 -9.15
N ARG A 44 14.22 9.95 -10.35
CA ARG A 44 14.99 10.36 -11.54
C ARG A 44 14.08 10.56 -12.75
N GLY A 45 12.78 10.66 -12.55
CA GLY A 45 11.82 10.82 -13.62
C GLY A 45 11.80 12.25 -14.14
N ASN A 46 11.77 12.41 -15.46
CA ASN A 46 11.44 13.68 -16.10
C ASN A 46 9.99 13.60 -16.59
N PHE A 47 9.18 14.61 -16.22
CA PHE A 47 7.76 14.64 -16.50
C PHE A 47 7.39 15.99 -17.12
N THR A 48 6.72 15.97 -18.28
CA THR A 48 6.36 17.18 -19.01
C THR A 48 5.03 17.78 -18.55
N SER A 49 4.22 16.99 -17.85
CA SER A 49 2.92 17.40 -17.28
C SER A 49 2.47 16.41 -16.20
N THR A 50 1.41 16.77 -15.47
CA THR A 50 0.75 15.85 -14.53
C THR A 50 0.11 14.65 -15.24
N GLN A 51 -0.36 14.83 -16.48
CA GLN A 51 -0.90 13.76 -17.30
C GLN A 51 0.18 12.77 -17.73
N ASP A 52 1.36 13.27 -18.12
CA ASP A 52 2.53 12.43 -18.43
C ASP A 52 2.98 11.61 -17.20
N LEU A 53 3.06 12.25 -16.03
CA LEU A 53 3.34 11.56 -14.76
C LEU A 53 2.32 10.45 -14.48
N LYS A 54 1.02 10.73 -14.59
CA LYS A 54 -0.04 9.74 -14.38
C LYS A 54 0.12 8.56 -15.33
N GLN A 55 0.34 8.82 -16.62
CA GLN A 55 0.48 7.75 -17.61
C GLN A 55 1.71 6.89 -17.33
N LYS A 56 2.84 7.51 -16.97
CA LYS A 56 4.07 6.79 -16.59
C LYS A 56 3.88 5.93 -15.34
N ILE A 57 3.14 6.40 -14.33
CA ILE A 57 2.78 5.61 -13.15
C ILE A 57 1.93 4.38 -13.54
N ILE A 58 0.88 4.57 -14.36
CA ILE A 58 0.01 3.47 -14.81
C ILE A 58 0.81 2.43 -15.60
N ASN A 59 1.66 2.88 -16.52
CA ASN A 59 2.53 2.00 -17.31
C ASN A 59 3.53 1.24 -16.43
N PHE A 60 4.10 1.92 -15.42
CA PHE A 60 4.99 1.28 -14.45
C PHE A 60 4.26 0.23 -13.62
N ILE A 61 3.02 0.48 -13.19
CA ILE A 61 2.19 -0.52 -12.47
C ILE A 61 1.99 -1.77 -13.34
N ALA A 62 1.57 -1.58 -14.61
CA ALA A 62 1.35 -2.70 -15.52
C ALA A 62 2.63 -3.52 -15.74
N TYR A 63 3.75 -2.85 -16.00
CA TYR A 63 5.06 -3.48 -16.16
C TYR A 63 5.52 -4.20 -14.88
N TYR A 64 5.42 -3.55 -13.72
CA TYR A 64 5.80 -4.15 -12.45
C TYR A 64 4.98 -5.41 -12.15
N ASN A 65 3.66 -5.35 -12.37
CA ASN A 65 2.77 -6.48 -12.16
C ASN A 65 3.11 -7.67 -13.07
N HIS A 66 3.48 -7.39 -14.32
CA HIS A 66 3.84 -8.45 -15.27
C HIS A 66 5.22 -9.07 -14.98
N THR A 67 6.21 -8.25 -14.62
CA THR A 67 7.62 -8.69 -14.59
C THR A 67 8.16 -8.98 -13.19
N PHE A 68 7.67 -8.27 -12.17
CA PHE A 68 8.29 -8.28 -10.83
C PHE A 68 7.34 -8.64 -9.70
N ALA A 69 6.04 -8.83 -9.96
CA ALA A 69 5.06 -9.17 -8.94
C ALA A 69 5.47 -10.45 -8.20
N LYS A 70 5.87 -10.27 -6.95
CA LYS A 70 6.18 -11.34 -6.01
C LYS A 70 5.61 -10.96 -4.65
N PRO A 71 5.11 -11.93 -3.86
CA PRO A 71 4.70 -11.66 -2.50
C PRO A 71 5.84 -10.99 -1.72
N PHE A 72 5.52 -9.94 -0.96
CA PHE A 72 6.48 -9.35 -0.04
C PHE A 72 6.69 -10.32 1.12
N GLN A 73 7.96 -10.57 1.46
CA GLN A 73 8.31 -11.37 2.62
C GLN A 73 7.95 -10.59 3.88
N TRP A 74 6.90 -11.04 4.56
CA TRP A 74 6.42 -10.43 5.79
C TRP A 74 7.28 -10.87 6.96
N LYS A 75 7.89 -9.91 7.66
CA LYS A 75 8.81 -10.18 8.79
C LYS A 75 8.25 -9.76 10.15
N PHE A 76 7.06 -9.15 10.17
CA PHE A 76 6.48 -8.65 11.41
C PHE A 76 5.63 -9.75 12.07
N GLU A 77 6.05 -10.20 13.24
CA GLU A 77 5.43 -11.32 13.96
C GLU A 77 4.37 -10.86 14.98
N GLY A 78 4.18 -9.55 15.15
CA GLY A 78 3.28 -8.97 16.15
C GLY A 78 4.05 -8.19 17.21
N PHE A 79 3.29 -7.51 18.08
CA PHE A 79 3.86 -7.00 19.32
C PHE A 79 3.89 -8.14 20.32
N PRO A 80 4.97 -8.31 21.11
CA PRO A 80 4.98 -9.30 22.18
C PRO A 80 3.79 -9.04 23.11
N ASP A 81 3.14 -10.11 23.55
CA ASP A 81 2.09 -10.02 24.56
C ASP A 81 2.67 -9.30 25.77
N ALA A 82 2.00 -8.23 26.19
CA ALA A 82 2.32 -7.53 27.42
C ALA A 82 1.88 -8.42 28.59
N GLY A 83 2.71 -9.41 28.92
CA GLY A 83 2.62 -10.17 30.17
C GLY A 83 2.88 -9.29 31.39
#